data_AF-A0A953X6Q5-F1
#
_entry.id   AF-A0A953X6Q5-F1
#
_cell.length_a   1.000
_cell.length_b   1.000
_cell.length_c   1.000
_cell.angle_alpha   90.00
_cell.angle_beta   90.00
_cell.angle_gamma   90.00
#
_symmetry.space_group_name_H-M   'P 1'
#
loop_
_entity.id
_entity.type
_entity.pdbx_description
1 polymer ?
#
loop_
_entity_poly.entity_id
_entity_poly.type
_entity_poly.pdbx_seq_one_letter_code
_entity_poly.pdbx_strand_id
1 'polypeptide(L)'
;MTDQPSSISNKDVSAGMPFDGTPRKYLRLCILGSVGLHAYLFIGYWAIRNFLAGETWPNGWLWPVVAIASAAWFSWYSYRWIMRLDAQYGRGSGWILESVTVKLPWEKPRRK
;
A
#
# COMPACT_ATOMS: atom_id res chain seq x y z
N MET A 1 35.16 -27.16 10.59
CA MET A 1 35.02 -25.73 10.24
C MET A 1 34.89 -25.65 8.74
N THR A 2 33.68 -25.46 8.24
CA THR A 2 33.40 -25.32 6.80
C THR A 2 33.25 -23.83 6.49
N ASP A 3 34.23 -23.28 5.79
CA ASP A 3 34.21 -21.92 5.27
C ASP A 3 33.09 -21.80 4.21
N GLN A 4 32.02 -21.10 4.56
CA GLN A 4 31.01 -20.64 3.60
C GLN A 4 31.56 -19.42 2.88
N PRO A 5 31.72 -19.43 1.54
CA PRO A 5 32.06 -18.22 0.80
C PRO A 5 30.85 -17.27 0.82
N SER A 6 30.92 -16.25 1.66
CA SER A 6 29.91 -15.19 1.84
C SER A 6 29.94 -14.12 0.73
N SER A 7 30.43 -14.46 -0.47
CA SER A 7 30.48 -13.51 -1.58
C SER A 7 29.20 -13.63 -2.40
N ILE A 8 28.16 -12.90 -1.98
CA ILE A 8 27.07 -12.55 -2.90
C ILE A 8 27.72 -11.81 -4.08
N SER A 9 27.69 -12.42 -5.26
CA SER A 9 28.29 -11.83 -6.46
C SER A 9 27.47 -10.60 -6.87
N ASN A 10 28.12 -9.51 -7.28
CA ASN A 10 27.44 -8.32 -7.80
C ASN A 10 26.47 -8.64 -8.97
N LYS A 11 26.68 -9.78 -9.67
CA LYS A 11 25.76 -10.27 -10.69
C LYS A 11 24.42 -10.75 -10.11
N ASP A 12 24.42 -11.34 -8.93
CA ASP A 12 23.21 -11.83 -8.25
C ASP A 12 22.37 -10.65 -7.72
N VAL A 13 23.01 -9.55 -7.31
CA VAL A 13 22.33 -8.29 -6.97
C VAL A 13 21.65 -7.67 -8.20
N SER A 14 22.27 -7.78 -9.39
CA SER A 14 21.71 -7.24 -10.64
C SER A 14 20.53 -8.06 -11.19
N ALA A 15 20.34 -9.30 -10.72
CA ALA A 15 19.21 -10.15 -11.08
C ALA A 15 17.96 -9.91 -10.21
N GLY A 16 18.05 -9.06 -9.18
CA GLY A 16 16.91 -8.62 -8.38
C GLY A 16 15.97 -7.75 -9.22
N MET A 17 14.68 -8.10 -9.28
CA MET A 17 13.68 -7.21 -9.88
C MET A 17 13.71 -5.86 -9.15
N PRO A 18 13.75 -4.74 -9.88
CA PRO A 18 13.72 -3.43 -9.25
C PRO A 18 12.42 -3.29 -8.46
N PHE A 19 12.54 -2.92 -7.20
CA PHE A 19 11.41 -2.60 -6.38
C PHE A 19 10.76 -1.32 -6.92
N ASP A 20 9.58 -1.44 -7.53
CA ASP A 20 8.95 -0.31 -8.23
C ASP A 20 8.31 0.72 -7.28
N GLY A 21 8.25 0.39 -5.98
CA GLY A 21 7.68 1.20 -4.92
C GLY A 21 8.57 2.40 -4.58
N THR A 22 8.00 3.61 -4.64
CA THR A 22 8.66 4.83 -4.17
C THR A 22 7.72 5.62 -3.27
N PRO A 23 8.22 6.38 -2.28
CA PRO A 23 7.38 7.19 -1.39
C PRO A 23 6.43 8.13 -2.17
N ARG A 24 6.91 8.68 -3.29
CA ARG A 24 6.10 9.54 -4.17
C ARG A 24 4.96 8.78 -4.85
N LYS A 25 5.21 7.55 -5.33
CA LYS A 25 4.17 6.71 -5.94
C LYS A 25 3.12 6.30 -4.90
N TYR A 26 3.54 5.88 -3.71
CA TYR A 26 2.61 5.53 -2.62
C TYR A 26 1.77 6.72 -2.17
N LEU A 27 2.37 7.89 -2.02
CA LEU A 27 1.62 9.10 -1.69
C LEU A 27 0.55 9.41 -2.74
N ARG A 28 0.90 9.34 -4.04
CA ARG A 28 -0.07 9.54 -5.12
C ARG A 28 -1.19 8.50 -5.09
N LEU A 29 -0.85 7.22 -4.90
CA LEU A 29 -1.84 6.14 -4.82
C LEU A 29 -2.79 6.32 -3.64
N CYS A 30 -2.28 6.68 -2.46
CA CYS A 30 -3.09 6.94 -1.27
C CYS A 30 -4.02 8.13 -1.47
N ILE A 31 -3.53 9.24 -2.04
CA ILE A 31 -4.34 10.43 -2.30
C ILE A 31 -5.44 10.09 -3.32
N LEU A 32 -5.08 9.52 -4.47
CA LEU A 32 -6.04 9.21 -5.53
C LEU A 32 -7.06 8.17 -5.07
N GLY A 33 -6.61 7.11 -4.41
CA GLY A 33 -7.48 6.08 -3.86
C GLY A 33 -8.42 6.62 -2.80
N SER A 34 -7.92 7.46 -1.89
CA SER A 34 -8.75 8.07 -0.84
C SER A 34 -9.77 9.04 -1.42
N VAL A 35 -9.35 9.96 -2.31
CA VAL A 35 -10.25 10.91 -2.96
C VAL A 35 -11.33 10.17 -3.76
N GLY A 36 -10.93 9.16 -4.56
CA GLY A 36 -11.86 8.35 -5.34
C GLY A 36 -12.87 7.61 -4.47
N LEU A 37 -12.42 6.97 -3.39
CA LEU A 37 -13.29 6.27 -2.45
C LEU A 37 -14.27 7.22 -1.76
N HIS A 38 -13.80 8.36 -1.26
CA HIS A 38 -14.66 9.32 -0.57
C HIS A 38 -15.64 9.98 -1.53
N ALA A 39 -15.21 10.34 -2.75
CA ALA A 39 -16.10 10.86 -3.79
C ALA A 39 -17.16 9.83 -4.16
N TYR A 40 -16.78 8.56 -4.35
CA TYR A 40 -17.72 7.48 -4.64
C TYR A 40 -18.76 7.31 -3.52
N LEU A 41 -18.32 7.24 -2.26
CA LEU A 41 -19.22 7.08 -1.11
C LEU A 41 -20.12 8.31 -0.93
N PHE A 42 -19.56 9.51 -1.08
CA PHE A 42 -20.29 10.76 -0.92
C PHE A 42 -21.35 10.93 -2.02
N ILE A 43 -20.98 10.71 -3.28
CA ILE A 43 -21.91 10.79 -4.42
C ILE A 43 -22.94 9.67 -4.34
N GLY A 44 -22.54 8.45 -3.96
CA GLY A 44 -23.44 7.32 -3.79
C GLY A 44 -24.49 7.59 -2.72
N TYR A 45 -24.08 8.10 -1.55
CA TYR A 45 -25.00 8.49 -0.49
C TYR A 45 -25.92 9.64 -0.93
N TRP A 46 -25.36 10.67 -1.59
CA TRP A 46 -26.16 11.76 -2.16
C TRP A 46 -27.21 11.25 -3.14
N ALA A 47 -26.85 10.34 -4.05
CA ALA A 47 -27.78 9.75 -5.01
C ALA A 47 -28.89 8.95 -4.32
N ILE A 48 -28.55 8.12 -3.33
CA ILE A 48 -29.55 7.38 -2.54
C ILE A 48 -30.52 8.36 -1.86
N ARG A 49 -30.00 9.42 -1.24
CA ARG A 49 -30.85 10.37 -0.51
C ARG A 49 -31.82 11.12 -1.43
N ASN A 50 -31.33 11.63 -2.55
CA ASN A 50 -32.13 12.45 -3.46
C ASN A 50 -33.09 11.60 -4.30
N PHE A 51 -32.65 10.45 -4.81
CA PHE A 51 -33.44 9.65 -5.75
C PHE A 51 -34.27 8.55 -5.08
N LEU A 52 -33.81 7.96 -3.96
CA LEU A 52 -34.54 6.87 -3.29
C LEU A 52 -35.32 7.35 -2.06
N ALA A 53 -34.75 8.24 -1.26
CA ALA A 53 -35.40 8.73 -0.04
C ALA A 53 -36.26 9.99 -0.25
N GLY A 54 -36.11 10.68 -1.39
CA GLY A 54 -36.80 11.94 -1.66
C GLY A 54 -36.43 13.08 -0.69
N GLU A 55 -35.34 12.91 0.07
CA GLU A 55 -34.88 13.90 1.04
C GLU A 55 -33.90 14.84 0.36
N THR A 56 -34.09 16.15 0.56
CA THR A 56 -33.13 17.13 0.10
C THR A 56 -31.83 17.01 0.89
N TRP A 57 -30.70 17.19 0.20
CA TRP A 57 -29.39 17.23 0.84
C TRP A 57 -29.36 18.26 1.99
N PRO A 58 -28.68 17.99 3.12
CA PRO A 58 -28.57 18.96 4.19
C PRO A 58 -27.94 20.24 3.66
N ASN A 59 -28.62 21.37 3.82
CA ASN A 59 -28.09 22.68 3.43
C ASN A 59 -26.92 23.03 4.35
N GLY A 60 -25.68 22.88 3.86
CA GLY A 60 -24.50 23.29 4.60
C GLY A 60 -23.19 22.71 4.07
N TRP A 61 -22.12 23.49 4.24
CA TRP A 61 -20.75 23.09 3.89
C TRP A 61 -20.13 22.07 4.86
N LEU A 62 -20.79 21.77 5.98
CA LEU A 62 -20.26 20.86 6.99
C LEU A 62 -19.93 19.48 6.42
N TRP A 63 -20.86 18.85 5.70
CA TRP A 63 -20.66 17.50 5.17
C TRP A 63 -19.56 17.41 4.10
N PRO A 64 -19.51 18.31 3.10
CA PRO A 64 -18.37 18.38 2.19
C PRO A 64 -17.02 18.57 2.92
N VAL A 65 -16.97 19.47 3.91
CA VAL A 65 -15.73 19.74 4.67
C VAL A 65 -15.30 18.51 5.46
N VAL A 66 -16.23 17.83 6.13
CA VAL A 66 -15.95 16.58 6.87
C VAL A 66 -15.46 15.50 5.92
N ALA A 67 -16.06 15.35 4.73
CA ALA A 67 -15.60 14.38 3.73
C ALA A 67 -14.18 14.67 3.25
N ILE A 68 -13.84 15.94 2.98
CA ILE A 68 -12.49 16.35 2.58
C ILE A 68 -11.48 16.11 3.71
N ALA A 69 -11.81 16.50 4.93
CA ALA A 69 -10.95 16.29 6.10
C ALA A 69 -10.71 14.79 6.35
N SER A 70 -11.76 13.98 6.24
CA SER A 70 -11.69 12.52 6.35
C SER A 70 -10.81 11.91 5.25
N ALA A 71 -10.96 12.36 4.00
CA ALA A 71 -10.13 11.90 2.89
C ALA A 71 -8.65 12.26 3.10
N ALA A 72 -8.35 13.48 3.56
CA ALA A 72 -6.98 13.89 3.86
C ALA A 72 -6.37 13.04 4.99
N TRP A 73 -7.13 12.83 6.07
CA TRP A 73 -6.72 11.99 7.20
C TRP A 73 -6.47 10.54 6.76
N PHE A 74 -7.40 9.96 6.00
CA PHE A 74 -7.28 8.60 5.50
C PHE A 74 -6.08 8.45 4.56
N SER A 75 -5.87 9.38 3.64
CA SER A 75 -4.70 9.41 2.76
C SER A 75 -3.39 9.38 3.55
N TRP A 76 -3.28 10.23 4.58
CA TRP A 76 -2.11 10.32 5.44
C TRP A 76 -1.89 9.03 6.25
N TYR A 77 -2.97 8.49 6.82
CA TYR A 77 -2.93 7.25 7.60
C TYR A 77 -2.49 6.08 6.72
N SER A 78 -3.15 5.87 5.57
CA SER A 78 -2.80 4.82 4.61
C SER A 78 -1.36 4.95 4.11
N TYR A 79 -0.91 6.16 3.79
CA TYR A 79 0.49 6.41 3.41
C TYR A 79 1.46 5.99 4.51
N ARG A 80 1.21 6.39 5.76
CA ARG A 80 2.05 6.00 6.91
C ARG A 80 2.08 4.48 7.10
N TRP A 81 0.96 3.81 6.91
CA TRP A 81 0.88 2.35 7.02
C TRP A 81 1.61 1.62 5.91
N ILE A 82 1.43 2.04 4.65
CA ILE A 82 2.16 1.48 3.52
C ILE A 82 3.66 1.66 3.75
N MET A 83 4.09 2.87 4.11
CA MET A 83 5.50 3.15 4.41
C MET A 83 6.02 2.33 5.59
N ARG A 84 5.22 2.09 6.63
CA ARG A 84 5.62 1.28 7.80
C ARG A 84 5.70 -0.22 7.49
N LEU A 85 4.77 -0.74 6.70
CA LEU A 85 4.81 -2.13 6.24
C LEU A 85 6.03 -2.32 5.34
N ASP A 86 6.22 -1.40 4.41
CA ASP A 86 7.25 -1.54 3.39
C ASP A 86 8.65 -1.26 3.96
N ALA A 87 8.79 -0.37 4.96
CA ALA A 87 10.04 -0.21 5.72
C ALA A 87 10.43 -1.43 6.59
N GLN A 88 9.51 -2.37 6.86
CA GLN A 88 9.89 -3.64 7.49
C GLN A 88 10.57 -4.60 6.50
N TYR A 89 10.32 -4.42 5.20
CA TYR A 89 10.86 -5.26 4.13
C TYR A 89 11.99 -4.58 3.34
N GLY A 90 12.07 -3.25 3.34
CA GLY A 90 13.12 -2.46 2.70
C GLY A 90 14.20 -1.99 3.68
N ARG A 91 15.47 -2.36 3.44
CA ARG A 91 16.64 -1.80 4.15
C ARG A 91 17.33 -0.72 3.32
N GLY A 92 17.67 0.41 3.97
CA GLY A 92 18.60 1.41 3.44
C GLY A 92 18.03 2.36 2.36
N SER A 93 18.87 3.31 1.94
CA SER A 93 18.52 4.52 1.14
C SER A 93 17.92 4.28 -0.25
N GLY A 94 17.74 3.02 -0.67
CA GLY A 94 17.39 2.66 -2.04
C GLY A 94 16.09 1.89 -2.24
N TRP A 95 15.36 1.51 -1.17
CA TRP A 95 14.18 0.64 -1.31
C TRP A 95 14.49 -0.57 -2.20
N ILE A 96 15.52 -1.35 -1.85
CA ILE A 96 15.97 -2.48 -2.68
C ILE A 96 15.31 -3.75 -2.13
N LEU A 97 14.68 -4.54 -3.02
CA LEU A 97 14.14 -5.85 -2.68
C LEU A 97 15.31 -6.83 -2.50
N GLU A 98 15.70 -7.14 -1.25
CA GLU A 98 16.71 -8.16 -1.00
C GLU A 98 16.13 -9.54 -1.35
N SER A 99 16.70 -10.22 -2.34
CA SER A 99 16.34 -11.60 -2.66
C SER A 99 16.80 -12.52 -1.52
N VAL A 100 15.88 -12.97 -0.68
CA VAL A 100 16.19 -13.92 0.39
C VAL A 100 15.96 -15.34 -0.12
N THR A 101 17.03 -16.11 -0.29
CA THR A 101 16.94 -17.54 -0.55
C THR A 101 16.57 -18.25 0.76
N VAL A 102 15.31 -18.66 0.88
CA VAL A 102 14.84 -19.45 2.02
C VAL A 102 15.05 -20.92 1.72
N LYS A 103 15.60 -21.67 2.69
CA LYS A 103 15.71 -23.13 2.58
C LYS A 103 14.30 -23.70 2.71
N LEU A 104 13.69 -24.12 1.60
CA LEU A 104 12.41 -24.83 1.64
C LEU A 104 12.59 -26.08 2.52
N PRO A 105 11.61 -26.40 3.40
CA PRO A 105 11.63 -27.66 4.11
C PRO A 105 11.72 -28.77 3.08
N TRP A 106 12.77 -29.59 3.15
CA TRP A 106 12.90 -30.76 2.27
C TRP A 106 11.65 -31.60 2.43
N GLU A 107 10.94 -31.82 1.32
CA GLU A 107 9.81 -32.74 1.28
C GLU A 107 10.34 -34.11 1.70
N LYS A 108 9.96 -34.57 2.90
CA LYS A 108 10.34 -35.90 3.38
C LYS A 108 9.82 -36.90 2.33
N PRO A 109 10.66 -37.75 1.74
CA PRO A 109 10.16 -38.75 0.80
C PRO A 109 9.13 -39.61 1.53
N ARG A 110 7.88 -39.60 1.05
CA ARG A 110 6.84 -40.52 1.50
C ARG A 110 7.38 -41.93 1.27
N ARG A 111 7.68 -42.65 2.35
CA ARG A 111 7.94 -44.09 2.28
C ARG A 111 6.66 -44.74 1.74
N LYS A 112 6.78 -45.38 0.57
CA LYS A 112 5.80 -46.36 0.10
C LYS A 112 5.94 -47.63 0.91
#